data_AF-X1KCT2-F1
#
_entry.id   AF-X1KCT2-F1
#
_cell.length_a   1.000
_cell.length_b   1.000
_cell.length_c   1.000
_cell.angle_alpha   90.00
_cell.angle_beta   90.00
_cell.angle_gamma   90.00
#
_symmetry.space_group_name_H-M   'P 1'
#
loop_
_entity.id
_entity.type
_entity.pdbx_description
1 polymer ?
#
loop_
_entity_poly.entity_id
_entity_poly.type
_entity_poly.pdbx_seq_one_letter_code
_entity_poly.pdbx_strand_id
1 'polypeptide(L)'
;MKKSGTKPEMEIYDLGGMYNMLFLNNQKGLFEQPLHFQFVFGVLGGSPFSPGYLETLLNLKPPGATWSVCGVAKDQFKGGMCAAVWGGHIRVGLEDNIKMPNGAIT
;
A
#
# COMPACT_ATOMS: atom_id res chain seq x y z
N MET A 1 3.39 19.43 1.53
CA MET A 1 3.78 18.55 0.40
C MET A 1 3.82 19.33 -0.92
N LYS A 2 2.70 19.83 -1.45
CA LYS A 2 2.69 20.58 -2.73
C LYS A 2 3.61 21.80 -2.77
N LYS A 3 3.55 22.68 -1.74
CA LYS A 3 4.45 23.87 -1.65
C LYS A 3 5.94 23.52 -1.64
N SER A 4 6.30 22.29 -1.25
CA SER A 4 7.69 21.80 -1.19
C SER A 4 8.04 20.86 -2.34
N GLY A 5 7.18 20.69 -3.35
CA GLY A 5 7.41 19.77 -4.47
C GLY A 5 7.45 18.28 -4.06
N THR A 6 6.90 17.93 -2.90
CA THR A 6 6.92 16.56 -2.37
C THR A 6 5.67 15.81 -2.80
N LYS A 7 5.85 14.65 -3.43
CA LYS A 7 4.74 13.76 -3.80
C LYS A 7 4.33 12.87 -2.61
N PRO A 8 3.04 12.82 -2.24
CA PRO A 8 2.58 11.89 -1.21
C PRO A 8 2.56 10.45 -1.70
N GLU A 9 2.95 9.54 -0.82
CA GLU A 9 2.58 8.13 -0.86
C GLU A 9 1.30 7.96 -0.02
N MET A 10 0.25 7.41 -0.64
CA MET A 10 -1.05 7.26 0.02
C MET A 10 -1.10 5.94 0.76
N GLU A 11 -0.87 6.00 2.07
CA GLU A 11 -0.89 4.83 2.96
C GLU A 11 -2.34 4.36 3.21
N ILE A 12 -2.67 3.16 2.75
CA ILE A 12 -3.99 2.56 2.84
C ILE A 12 -3.91 1.29 3.69
N TYR A 13 -4.50 1.35 4.88
CA TYR A 13 -4.54 0.23 5.83
C TYR A 13 -5.84 -0.60 5.70
N ASP A 14 -6.89 -0.01 5.12
CA ASP A 14 -8.20 -0.63 4.95
C ASP A 14 -9.04 0.08 3.87
N LEU A 15 -10.24 -0.46 3.61
CA LEU A 15 -11.21 0.14 2.71
C LEU A 15 -11.64 1.54 3.16
N GLY A 16 -11.72 1.82 4.46
CA GLY A 16 -12.04 3.15 4.97
C GLY A 16 -11.02 4.20 4.51
N GLY A 17 -9.73 3.90 4.69
CA GLY A 17 -8.64 4.72 4.19
C GLY A 17 -8.67 4.89 2.67
N MET A 18 -9.00 3.83 1.93
CA MET A 18 -9.14 3.89 0.48
C MET A 18 -10.24 4.86 0.04
N TYR A 19 -11.44 4.76 0.64
CA TYR A 19 -12.55 5.65 0.31
C TYR A 19 -12.31 7.09 0.76
N ASN A 20 -11.59 7.32 1.87
CA ASN A 20 -11.14 8.65 2.26
C ASN A 20 -10.24 9.26 1.18
N MET A 21 -9.28 8.49 0.65
CA MET A 21 -8.41 8.97 -0.42
C MET A 21 -9.15 9.22 -1.73
N LEU A 22 -10.11 8.38 -2.09
CA LEU A 22 -10.97 8.63 -3.26
C LEU A 22 -11.81 9.91 -3.10
N PHE A 23 -12.38 10.13 -1.92
CA PHE A 23 -13.11 11.36 -1.59
C PHE A 23 -12.22 12.60 -1.72
N LEU A 24 -11.00 12.55 -1.17
CA LEU A 24 -10.02 13.64 -1.26
C LEU A 24 -9.54 13.85 -2.69
N ASN A 25 -9.37 12.79 -3.47
CA ASN A 25 -8.95 12.87 -4.88
C ASN A 25 -9.96 13.62 -5.76
N ASN A 26 -11.24 13.62 -5.39
CA ASN A 26 -12.29 14.39 -6.08
C ASN A 26 -12.23 15.90 -5.78
N GLN A 27 -11.44 16.32 -4.78
CA GLN A 27 -11.24 17.74 -4.47
C GLN A 27 -10.27 18.37 -5.47
N LYS A 28 -10.76 19.32 -6.28
CA LYS A 28 -9.98 19.93 -7.37
C LYS A 28 -8.67 20.54 -6.86
N GLY A 29 -7.57 20.12 -7.48
CA GLY A 29 -6.24 20.70 -7.26
C GLY A 29 -5.54 20.28 -5.97
N LEU A 30 -6.15 19.38 -5.17
CA LEU A 30 -5.57 18.90 -3.92
C LEU A 30 -4.34 18.02 -4.16
N PHE A 31 -4.44 17.07 -5.09
CA PHE A 31 -3.35 16.16 -5.45
C PHE A 31 -2.86 16.37 -6.87
N GLU A 32 -1.56 16.12 -7.06
CA GLU A 32 -0.94 16.00 -8.38
C GLU A 32 -1.00 14.56 -8.85
N GLN A 33 -1.42 14.35 -10.10
CA GLN A 33 -1.59 13.03 -10.70
C GLN A 33 -0.30 12.54 -11.38
N PRO A 34 -0.12 11.22 -11.57
CA PRO A 34 -0.93 10.14 -11.00
C PRO A 34 -0.67 9.96 -9.49
N LEU A 35 -1.66 9.48 -8.74
CA LEU A 35 -1.45 9.08 -7.34
C LEU A 35 -0.52 7.86 -7.22
N HIS A 36 0.14 7.73 -6.07
CA HIS A 36 0.86 6.53 -5.67
C HIS A 36 0.28 5.99 -4.37
N PHE A 37 -0.13 4.72 -4.36
CA PHE A 37 -0.73 4.06 -3.20
C PHE A 37 0.25 3.06 -2.56
N GLN A 38 0.26 2.99 -1.23
CA GLN A 38 0.91 1.93 -0.48
C GLN A 38 -0.16 1.15 0.26
N PHE A 39 -0.35 -0.11 -0.10
CA PHE A 39 -1.30 -0.99 0.59
C PHE A 39 -0.59 -1.70 1.74
N VAL A 40 -0.97 -1.36 2.97
CA VAL A 40 -0.34 -1.86 4.19
C VAL A 40 -1.23 -2.91 4.83
N PHE A 41 -0.70 -4.12 4.99
CA PHE A 41 -1.44 -5.26 5.52
C PHE A 41 -0.83 -5.81 6.80
N GLY A 42 -1.69 -6.29 7.70
CA GLY A 42 -1.27 -7.04 8.89
C GLY A 42 -1.01 -6.20 10.14
N VAL A 43 -1.23 -4.87 10.10
CA VAL A 43 -1.24 -4.01 11.28
C VAL A 43 -2.51 -4.25 12.11
N LEU A 44 -2.41 -4.26 13.44
CA LEU A 44 -3.58 -4.30 14.32
C LEU A 44 -4.44 -3.05 14.11
N GLY A 45 -5.72 -3.24 13.77
CA GLY A 45 -6.64 -2.16 13.41
C GLY A 45 -6.70 -1.86 11.90
N GLY A 46 -5.78 -2.42 11.12
CA GLY A 46 -5.85 -2.44 9.66
C GLY A 46 -6.40 -3.76 9.11
N SER A 47 -6.21 -3.98 7.81
CA SER A 47 -6.71 -5.15 7.12
C SER A 47 -5.72 -6.32 7.15
N PRO A 48 -6.19 -7.57 7.27
CA PRO A 48 -5.34 -8.73 7.08
C PRO A 48 -4.91 -8.84 5.62
N PHE A 49 -3.76 -9.44 5.38
CA PHE A 49 -3.35 -9.73 4.00
C PHE A 49 -4.19 -10.87 3.41
N SER A 50 -4.77 -10.63 2.23
CA SER A 50 -5.20 -11.68 1.31
C SER A 50 -5.14 -11.19 -0.13
N PRO A 51 -4.89 -12.07 -1.13
CA PRO A 51 -4.90 -11.67 -2.54
C PRO A 51 -6.22 -11.03 -2.98
N GLY A 52 -7.37 -11.55 -2.53
CA GLY A 52 -8.68 -10.98 -2.88
C GLY A 52 -8.93 -9.59 -2.30
N TYR A 53 -8.40 -9.30 -1.10
CA TYR A 53 -8.48 -7.94 -0.55
C TYR A 53 -7.59 -6.97 -1.33
N LEU A 54 -6.36 -7.39 -1.69
CA LEU A 54 -5.50 -6.60 -2.56
C LEU A 54 -6.16 -6.33 -3.90
N GLU A 55 -6.75 -7.34 -4.54
CA GLU A 55 -7.52 -7.19 -5.79
C GLU A 55 -8.65 -6.16 -5.65
N THR A 56 -9.38 -6.19 -4.52
CA THR A 56 -10.43 -5.21 -4.23
C THR A 56 -9.88 -3.78 -4.22
N LEU A 57 -8.75 -3.55 -3.56
CA LEU A 57 -8.09 -2.23 -3.53
C LEU A 57 -7.58 -1.81 -4.92
N LEU A 58 -7.03 -2.76 -5.69
CA LEU A 58 -6.56 -2.51 -7.05
C LEU A 58 -7.69 -2.12 -8.01
N ASN A 59 -8.87 -2.70 -7.84
CA ASN A 59 -10.06 -2.35 -8.62
C ASN A 59 -10.63 -0.97 -8.26
N LEU A 60 -10.40 -0.49 -7.03
CA LEU A 60 -10.84 0.83 -6.57
C LEU A 60 -9.90 1.97 -6.95
N LYS A 61 -8.61 1.69 -7.19
CA LYS A 61 -7.63 2.75 -7.44
C LYS A 61 -7.94 3.50 -8.74
N PRO A 62 -7.74 4.83 -8.78
CA PRO A 62 -7.91 5.59 -10.01
C PRO A 62 -7.06 5.05 -11.17
N PRO A 63 -7.57 5.11 -12.42
CA PRO A 63 -6.79 4.77 -13.60
C PRO A 63 -5.46 5.53 -13.64
N GLY A 64 -4.38 4.84 -14.02
CA GLY A 64 -3.03 5.42 -14.08
C GLY A 64 -2.32 5.57 -12.74
N ALA A 65 -2.98 5.36 -11.59
CA ALA A 65 -2.31 5.35 -10.29
C ALA A 65 -1.38 4.13 -10.17
N THR A 66 -0.17 4.36 -9.65
CA THR A 66 0.78 3.30 -9.30
C THR A 66 0.57 2.85 -7.87
N TRP A 67 1.08 1.67 -7.52
CA TRP A 67 0.86 1.08 -6.19
C TRP A 67 2.04 0.23 -5.73
N SER A 68 2.19 0.14 -4.42
CA SER A 68 3.11 -0.73 -3.70
C SER A 68 2.36 -1.55 -2.66
N VAL A 69 2.97 -2.65 -2.19
CA VAL A 69 2.50 -3.41 -1.03
C VAL A 69 3.56 -3.45 0.06
N CYS A 70 3.09 -3.23 1.28
CA CYS A 70 3.80 -3.54 2.52
C CYS A 70 3.02 -4.60 3.29
N GLY A 71 3.65 -5.76 3.52
CA GLY A 71 3.11 -6.79 4.41
C GLY A 71 3.87 -6.78 5.74
N VAL A 72 3.16 -6.63 6.85
CA VAL A 72 3.79 -6.62 8.17
C VAL A 72 4.18 -8.03 8.60
N ALA A 73 5.40 -8.16 9.12
CA ALA A 73 5.98 -9.39 9.63
C ALA A 73 5.86 -10.55 8.64
N LYS A 74 5.07 -11.58 9.00
CA LYS A 74 4.90 -12.82 8.20
C LYS A 74 4.28 -12.59 6.82
N ASP A 75 3.65 -11.44 6.58
CA ASP A 75 2.96 -11.16 5.33
C ASP A 75 3.85 -10.37 4.32
N GLN A 76 5.07 -9.95 4.72
CA GLN A 76 6.01 -9.20 3.86
C GLN A 76 6.23 -9.90 2.51
N PHE A 77 6.62 -11.17 2.55
CA PHE A 77 6.92 -11.91 1.32
C PHE A 77 5.68 -12.33 0.55
N LYS A 78 4.54 -12.56 1.23
CA LYS A 78 3.29 -12.92 0.56
C LYS A 78 2.76 -11.74 -0.26
N GLY A 79 2.70 -10.56 0.36
CA GLY A 79 2.31 -9.32 -0.30
C GLY A 79 3.28 -8.92 -1.41
N GLY A 80 4.58 -8.97 -1.12
CA GLY A 80 5.61 -8.68 -2.12
C GLY A 80 5.55 -9.61 -3.33
N MET A 81 5.28 -10.91 -3.16
CA MET A 81 5.14 -11.83 -4.28
C MET A 81 3.89 -11.53 -5.13
N CYS A 82 2.75 -11.21 -4.52
CA CYS A 82 1.58 -10.76 -5.27
C CYS A 82 1.88 -9.48 -6.07
N ALA A 83 2.58 -8.51 -5.47
CA ALA A 83 2.98 -7.29 -6.16
C ALA A 83 3.94 -7.58 -7.33
N ALA A 84 4.93 -8.46 -7.15
CA ALA A 84 5.84 -8.87 -8.22
C ALA A 84 5.11 -9.41 -9.45
N VAL A 85 4.09 -10.25 -9.23
CA VAL A 85 3.33 -10.91 -10.31
C VAL A 85 2.29 -9.98 -10.92
N TRP A 86 1.66 -9.11 -10.13
CA TRP A 86 0.56 -8.24 -10.59
C TRP A 86 1.03 -6.85 -11.05
N GLY A 87 2.34 -6.63 -11.17
CA GLY A 87 2.90 -5.39 -11.70
C GLY A 87 2.87 -4.21 -10.72
N GLY A 88 2.94 -4.49 -9.42
CA GLY A 88 3.09 -3.50 -8.35
C GLY A 88 4.54 -3.30 -7.93
N HIS A 89 4.75 -2.32 -7.05
CA HIS A 89 6.00 -2.12 -6.33
C HIS A 89 6.00 -2.90 -5.01
N ILE A 90 7.19 -3.13 -4.45
CA ILE A 90 7.38 -3.94 -3.25
C ILE A 90 8.10 -3.11 -2.20
N ARG A 91 7.54 -3.05 -0.99
CA ARG A 91 8.20 -2.52 0.20
C ARG A 91 8.63 -3.68 1.11
N VAL A 92 9.87 -3.61 1.57
CA VAL A 92 10.47 -4.47 2.58
C VAL A 92 11.31 -3.63 3.52
N GLY A 93 11.61 -4.14 4.71
CA GLY A 93 12.56 -3.49 5.60
C GLY A 93 12.39 -3.95 7.05
N LEU A 94 13.37 -3.61 7.89
CA LEU A 94 13.31 -3.91 9.32
C LEU A 94 12.18 -3.16 10.03
N GLU A 95 11.68 -2.07 9.45
CA GLU A 95 10.47 -1.39 9.90
C GLU A 95 9.23 -2.31 9.86
N ASP A 96 9.12 -3.11 8.79
CA ASP A 96 7.93 -3.93 8.53
C ASP A 96 8.10 -5.35 9.05
N ASN A 97 9.32 -5.89 9.03
CA ASN A 97 9.63 -7.23 9.50
C ASN A 97 11.07 -7.35 10.01
N ILE A 98 11.23 -7.54 11.33
CA ILE A 98 12.53 -7.77 11.97
C ILE A 98 13.04 -9.21 11.85
N LYS A 99 12.26 -10.12 11.23
CA LYS A 99 12.58 -11.55 11.17
C LYS A 99 12.97 -12.01 9.77
N MET A 100 14.00 -12.84 9.74
CA MET A 100 14.40 -13.62 8.57
C MET A 100 13.41 -14.76 8.30
N PRO A 101 13.39 -15.34 7.08
CA PRO A 101 12.49 -16.45 6.74
C PRO A 101 12.62 -17.69 7.64
N ASN A 102 13.79 -17.89 8.26
CA ASN A 102 14.04 -18.96 9.24
C ASN A 102 13.56 -18.61 10.66
N GLY A 103 12.96 -17.43 10.87
CA GLY A 103 12.44 -16.95 12.15
C GLY A 103 13.46 -16.24 13.05
N ALA A 104 14.75 -16.21 12.66
CA ALA A 104 15.77 -15.45 13.38
C ALA A 104 15.51 -13.95 13.26
N ILE A 105 15.93 -13.17 14.27
CA ILE A 105 15.95 -11.71 14.17
C ILE A 105 17.16 -11.31 13.31
N THR A 106 16.97 -10.33 12.42
CA THR A 106 18.03 -9.78 11.56
C THR A 106 19.04 -8.97 12.35
#